data_AF-A0A7M7P0J7-F1
#
_entry.id   AF-A0A7M7P0J7-F1
#
_cell.length_a   1.000
_cell.length_b   1.000
_cell.length_c   1.000
_cell.angle_alpha   90.00
_cell.angle_beta   90.00
_cell.angle_gamma   90.00
#
_symmetry.space_group_name_H-M   'P 1'
#
loop_
_entity.id
_entity.type
_entity.pdbx_description
1 polymer ?
#
loop_
_entity_poly.entity_id
_entity_poly.type
_entity_poly.pdbx_seq_one_letter_code
_entity_poly.pdbx_strand_id
1 'polypeptide(L)'
;MLIPPEAVHQSDPCKITLTLLQDPPSVDIQDDESVVCYGIRCDPPNMIFHQPVKIRIPHYSLVMNPDQGKPNIVSRVLYPGTDVTITSRKRSSSSPNEPPYCRVYKRHLELYIGKCAEWWVLIPLEQQVIQHQLKCTPYIPDKIERGQEFEVHLHMHADLPGMETDIRKEKKQQSYHKSHRSVPFSVESKSGDVAVTCHREGKQVESKVLSLKDVCGKMRHNLLLSVTSTDEEFTGITITITQAGRLGMSRSIAFIIRHTGIVNLSSSNYQLVRG
;
A
#
# COMPACT_ATOMS: atom_id res chain seq x y z
N MET A 1 -7.36 -20.78 1.39
CA MET A 1 -6.81 -21.78 0.46
C MET A 1 -7.76 -22.96 0.45
N LEU A 2 -8.05 -23.53 -0.72
CA LEU A 2 -8.86 -24.73 -0.89
C LEU A 2 -8.01 -25.75 -1.64
N ILE A 3 -7.72 -26.86 -0.97
CA ILE A 3 -7.05 -28.01 -1.54
C ILE A 3 -8.15 -29.02 -1.88
N PRO A 4 -8.38 -29.32 -3.17
CA PRO A 4 -9.39 -30.31 -3.52
C PRO A 4 -8.96 -31.71 -3.05
N PRO A 5 -9.93 -32.64 -2.87
CA PRO A 5 -9.60 -34.05 -2.67
C PRO A 5 -8.64 -34.53 -3.75
N GLU A 6 -7.73 -35.45 -3.39
CA GLU A 6 -6.75 -36.05 -4.31
C GLU A 6 -5.71 -35.07 -4.90
N ALA A 7 -5.70 -33.80 -4.50
CA ALA A 7 -4.65 -32.87 -4.90
C ALA A 7 -3.26 -33.28 -4.40
N VAL A 8 -3.21 -34.05 -3.31
CA VAL A 8 -2.00 -34.56 -2.68
C VAL A 8 -2.13 -36.07 -2.54
N HIS A 9 -1.36 -36.84 -3.31
CA HIS A 9 -1.24 -38.29 -3.14
C HIS A 9 -0.09 -38.59 -2.18
N GLN A 10 -0.30 -38.37 -0.88
CA GLN A 10 0.61 -38.86 0.15
C GLN A 10 -0.21 -39.61 1.20
N SER A 11 0.25 -40.80 1.56
CA SER A 11 -0.30 -41.60 2.68
C SER A 11 -0.08 -40.90 4.02
N ASP A 12 0.97 -40.08 4.10
CA ASP A 12 1.33 -39.35 5.30
C ASP A 12 0.75 -37.93 5.30
N PRO A 13 0.32 -37.40 6.46
CA PRO A 13 -0.14 -36.02 6.59
C PRO A 13 0.95 -35.02 6.16
N CYS A 14 0.66 -34.20 5.16
CA CYS A 14 1.55 -33.12 4.72
C CYS A 14 1.11 -31.77 5.28
N LYS A 15 2.05 -31.00 5.82
CA LYS A 15 1.81 -29.62 6.28
C LYS A 15 2.08 -28.64 5.14
N ILE A 16 1.03 -27.97 4.66
CA ILE A 16 1.15 -26.90 3.67
C ILE A 16 0.96 -25.55 4.36
N THR A 17 1.86 -24.60 4.10
CA THR A 17 1.82 -23.26 4.69
C THR A 17 1.61 -22.23 3.58
N LEU A 18 0.76 -21.23 3.86
CA LEU A 18 0.55 -20.09 2.99
C LEU A 18 0.95 -18.81 3.74
N THR A 19 1.92 -18.09 3.21
CA THR A 19 2.42 -16.82 3.79
C THR A 19 2.13 -15.68 2.85
N LEU A 20 1.71 -14.52 3.38
CA LEU A 20 1.52 -13.30 2.60
C LEU A 20 2.86 -12.60 2.36
N LEU A 21 3.09 -12.16 1.13
CA LEU A 21 4.25 -11.36 0.73
C LEU A 21 3.77 -9.92 0.48
N GLN A 22 4.29 -8.99 1.28
CA GLN A 22 3.92 -7.57 1.18
C GLN A 22 4.68 -6.86 0.06
N ASP A 23 5.90 -7.29 -0.20
CA ASP A 23 6.73 -6.70 -1.22
C ASP A 23 6.25 -7.11 -2.63
N PRO A 24 6.33 -6.18 -3.61
CA PRO A 24 6.11 -6.52 -5.01
C PRO A 24 7.13 -7.56 -5.47
N PRO A 25 6.87 -8.28 -6.58
CA PRO A 25 7.87 -9.20 -7.11
C PRO A 25 9.13 -8.41 -7.51
N SER A 26 10.30 -9.03 -7.43
CA SER A 26 11.58 -8.38 -7.81
C SER A 26 11.76 -8.21 -9.33
N VAL A 27 10.67 -8.23 -10.10
CA VAL A 27 10.67 -8.03 -11.54
C VAL A 27 10.10 -6.66 -11.84
N ASP A 28 10.56 -6.03 -12.92
CA ASP A 28 10.05 -4.75 -13.35
C ASP A 28 8.56 -4.85 -13.66
N ILE A 29 7.74 -4.15 -12.88
CA ILE A 29 6.31 -3.97 -13.16
C ILE A 29 6.23 -3.04 -14.36
N GLN A 30 5.60 -3.51 -15.43
CA GLN A 30 5.47 -2.74 -16.67
C GLN A 30 4.54 -1.54 -16.45
N ASP A 31 4.67 -0.51 -17.28
CA ASP A 31 3.88 0.73 -17.14
C ASP A 31 2.36 0.48 -17.27
N ASP A 32 1.98 -0.59 -17.96
CA ASP A 32 0.62 -1.05 -18.13
C ASP A 32 0.19 -2.11 -17.09
N GLU A 33 0.98 -2.38 -16.04
CA GLU A 33 0.66 -3.38 -15.03
C GLU A 33 0.39 -2.75 -13.66
N SER A 34 -0.48 -3.39 -12.87
CA SER A 34 -0.75 -2.99 -11.49
C SER A 34 -0.72 -4.14 -10.50
N VAL A 35 -0.16 -3.85 -9.32
CA VAL A 35 -0.18 -4.73 -8.14
C VAL A 35 -1.40 -4.41 -7.30
N VAL A 36 -2.42 -5.26 -7.36
CA VAL A 36 -3.72 -5.00 -6.69
C VAL A 36 -3.90 -5.81 -5.39
N CYS A 37 -2.99 -6.73 -5.08
CA CYS A 37 -3.08 -7.60 -3.91
C CYS A 37 -1.69 -8.03 -3.43
N TYR A 38 -1.65 -8.64 -2.23
CA TYR A 38 -0.46 -9.29 -1.71
C TYR A 38 0.01 -10.43 -2.62
N GLY A 39 1.33 -10.62 -2.67
CA GLY A 39 1.91 -11.88 -3.13
C GLY A 39 1.67 -12.98 -2.11
N ILE A 40 1.91 -14.22 -2.51
CA ILE A 40 1.79 -15.38 -1.62
C ILE A 40 3.02 -16.27 -1.76
N ARG A 41 3.41 -16.93 -0.67
CA ARG A 41 4.35 -18.06 -0.67
C ARG A 41 3.62 -19.31 -0.20
N CYS A 42 3.66 -20.35 -1.02
CA CYS A 42 3.19 -21.69 -0.69
C CYS A 42 4.40 -22.57 -0.36
N ASP A 43 4.39 -23.20 0.80
CA ASP A 43 5.44 -24.10 1.28
C ASP A 43 4.85 -25.49 1.60
N PRO A 44 5.60 -26.59 1.43
CA PRO A 44 7.02 -26.63 1.09
C PRO A 44 7.29 -26.32 -0.40
N PRO A 45 8.45 -25.71 -0.73
CA PRO A 45 8.77 -25.33 -2.09
C PRO A 45 8.79 -26.53 -3.02
N ASN A 46 8.32 -26.35 -4.25
CA ASN A 46 8.26 -27.38 -5.30
C ASN A 46 7.32 -28.58 -5.04
N MET A 47 6.52 -28.56 -3.97
CA MET A 47 5.45 -29.54 -3.82
C MET A 47 4.48 -29.43 -5.00
N ILE A 48 4.25 -30.53 -5.70
CA ILE A 48 3.36 -30.60 -6.87
C ILE A 48 1.98 -31.05 -6.42
N PHE A 49 0.94 -30.41 -6.94
CA PHE A 49 -0.44 -30.81 -6.75
C PHE A 49 -0.96 -31.52 -7.99
N HIS A 50 -1.61 -32.68 -7.81
CA HIS A 50 -2.24 -33.42 -8.89
C HIS A 50 -3.53 -32.76 -9.40
N GLN A 51 -4.14 -31.93 -8.55
CA GLN A 51 -5.29 -31.10 -8.86
C GLN A 51 -4.96 -29.65 -8.48
N PRO A 52 -5.34 -28.65 -9.30
CA PRO A 52 -5.04 -27.26 -8.99
C PRO A 52 -5.60 -26.83 -7.65
N VAL A 53 -4.73 -26.26 -6.80
CA VAL A 53 -5.11 -25.67 -5.52
C VAL A 53 -5.64 -24.27 -5.76
N LYS A 54 -6.78 -23.94 -5.15
CA LYS A 54 -7.40 -22.63 -5.27
C LYS A 54 -7.03 -21.72 -4.10
N ILE A 55 -6.58 -20.51 -4.41
CA ILE A 55 -6.23 -19.48 -3.43
C ILE A 55 -7.04 -18.23 -3.73
N ARG A 56 -7.91 -17.86 -2.78
CA ARG A 56 -8.71 -16.65 -2.85
C ARG A 56 -7.95 -15.51 -2.18
N ILE A 57 -7.66 -14.45 -2.93
CA ILE A 57 -6.87 -13.30 -2.46
C ILE A 57 -7.71 -12.03 -2.60
N PRO A 58 -7.96 -11.26 -1.52
CA PRO A 58 -8.61 -9.96 -1.64
C PRO A 58 -7.71 -8.97 -2.39
N HIS A 59 -8.31 -8.07 -3.17
CA HIS A 59 -7.60 -6.98 -3.82
C HIS A 59 -8.31 -5.64 -3.55
N TYR A 60 -7.56 -4.54 -3.61
CA TYR A 60 -8.09 -3.20 -3.32
C TYR A 60 -8.62 -2.46 -4.54
N SER A 61 -8.68 -3.10 -5.70
CA SER A 61 -9.17 -2.51 -6.94
C SER A 61 -10.66 -2.77 -7.19
N LEU A 62 -11.38 -1.79 -7.73
CA LEU A 62 -12.66 -2.02 -8.39
C LEU A 62 -12.40 -2.24 -9.88
N VAL A 63 -12.56 -3.48 -10.31
CA VAL A 63 -12.40 -3.89 -11.71
C VAL A 63 -13.76 -3.86 -12.38
N MET A 64 -13.95 -3.00 -13.38
CA MET A 64 -15.24 -2.83 -14.05
C MET A 64 -15.57 -3.98 -15.00
N ASN A 65 -14.57 -4.49 -15.73
CA ASN A 65 -14.70 -5.59 -16.70
C ASN A 65 -13.75 -6.74 -16.34
N PRO A 66 -13.99 -7.48 -15.25
CA PRO A 66 -13.07 -8.50 -14.75
C PRO A 66 -12.81 -9.64 -15.76
N ASP A 67 -13.79 -9.95 -16.60
CA ASP A 67 -13.71 -11.06 -17.56
C ASP A 67 -12.93 -10.74 -18.85
N GLN A 68 -12.62 -9.46 -19.10
CA GLN A 68 -11.98 -9.02 -20.35
C GLN A 68 -10.45 -9.01 -20.29
N GLY A 69 -9.86 -8.99 -19.09
CA GLY A 69 -8.42 -8.88 -18.90
C GLY A 69 -7.80 -10.19 -18.40
N LYS A 70 -6.72 -10.62 -19.04
CA LYS A 70 -5.93 -11.76 -18.55
C LYS A 70 -4.76 -11.23 -17.72
N PRO A 71 -4.73 -11.50 -16.40
CA PRO A 71 -3.63 -11.04 -15.57
C PRO A 71 -2.33 -11.75 -15.94
N ASN A 72 -1.21 -11.08 -15.67
CA ASN A 72 0.10 -11.71 -15.70
C ASN A 72 0.38 -12.32 -14.33
N ILE A 73 0.87 -13.55 -14.32
CA ILE A 73 1.22 -14.31 -13.13
C ILE A 73 2.75 -14.40 -13.10
N VAL A 74 3.33 -13.86 -12.03
CA VAL A 74 4.75 -13.97 -11.75
C VAL A 74 4.93 -15.05 -10.69
N SER A 75 5.83 -16.00 -10.96
CA SER A 75 6.18 -17.06 -10.02
C SER A 75 7.66 -17.01 -9.70
N ARG A 76 8.03 -17.24 -8.45
CA ARG A 76 9.43 -17.47 -8.08
C ARG A 76 9.57 -18.81 -7.39
N VAL A 77 10.51 -19.60 -7.87
CA VAL A 77 10.83 -20.93 -7.36
C VAL A 77 12.24 -20.92 -6.79
N LEU A 78 12.35 -21.35 -5.53
CA LEU A 78 13.63 -21.65 -4.89
C LEU A 78 13.91 -23.15 -5.05
N TYR A 79 15.10 -23.50 -5.54
CA TYR A 79 15.53 -24.90 -5.62
C TYR A 79 16.30 -25.28 -4.35
N PRO A 80 15.79 -26.19 -3.52
CA PRO A 80 16.47 -26.62 -2.31
C PRO A 80 17.89 -27.10 -2.59
N GLY A 81 18.86 -26.64 -1.80
CA GLY A 81 20.28 -27.00 -1.96
C GLY A 81 21.03 -26.20 -3.02
N THR A 82 20.43 -25.16 -3.61
CA THR A 82 21.10 -24.23 -4.52
C THR A 82 20.74 -22.77 -4.19
N ASP A 83 21.60 -21.83 -4.55
CA ASP A 83 21.29 -20.39 -4.52
C ASP A 83 20.49 -19.95 -5.77
N VAL A 84 20.06 -20.89 -6.61
CA VAL A 84 19.39 -20.59 -7.88
C VAL A 84 17.91 -20.29 -7.64
N THR A 85 17.52 -19.09 -8.04
CA THR A 85 16.14 -18.60 -8.01
C THR A 85 15.65 -18.42 -9.44
N ILE A 86 14.62 -19.18 -9.85
CA ILE A 86 14.01 -19.00 -11.18
C ILE A 86 12.74 -18.19 -11.03
N THR A 87 12.72 -17.04 -11.71
CA THR A 87 11.52 -16.21 -11.85
C THR A 87 10.90 -16.40 -13.22
N SER A 88 9.59 -16.64 -13.27
CA SER A 88 8.85 -16.78 -14.52
C SER A 88 7.66 -15.82 -14.53
N ARG A 89 7.39 -15.21 -15.68
CA ARG A 89 6.19 -14.40 -15.92
C ARG A 89 5.41 -15.05 -17.05
N LYS A 90 4.13 -15.35 -16.81
CA LYS A 90 3.24 -15.92 -17.81
C LYS A 90 1.88 -15.23 -17.76
N ARG A 91 1.27 -15.01 -18.92
CA ARG A 91 -0.13 -14.60 -18.98
C ARG A 91 -1.00 -15.74 -18.46
N SER A 92 -2.03 -15.42 -17.68
CA SER A 92 -2.97 -16.42 -17.16
C SER A 92 -3.55 -17.28 -18.30
N SER A 93 -3.56 -18.60 -18.11
CA SER A 93 -4.20 -19.51 -19.07
C SER A 93 -5.71 -19.27 -19.13
N SER A 94 -6.29 -19.49 -20.31
CA SER A 94 -7.75 -19.61 -20.50
C SER A 94 -8.27 -21.00 -20.14
N SER A 95 -7.39 -21.99 -20.10
CA SER A 95 -7.74 -23.38 -19.82
C SER A 95 -7.60 -23.66 -18.32
N PRO A 96 -8.68 -24.07 -17.63
CA PRO A 96 -8.60 -24.51 -16.24
C PRO A 96 -7.69 -25.73 -16.02
N ASN A 97 -7.32 -26.43 -17.10
CA ASN A 97 -6.47 -27.62 -17.05
C ASN A 97 -4.97 -27.26 -17.05
N GLU A 98 -4.61 -25.99 -17.21
CA GLU A 98 -3.22 -25.54 -17.35
C GLU A 98 -2.87 -24.50 -16.26
N PRO A 99 -2.61 -24.93 -15.01
CA PRO A 99 -2.13 -24.02 -13.98
C PRO A 99 -0.69 -23.52 -14.28
N PRO A 100 -0.33 -22.29 -13.87
CA PRO A 100 -1.15 -21.37 -13.09
C PRO A 100 -2.14 -20.58 -13.95
N TYR A 101 -3.33 -20.34 -13.42
CA TYR A 101 -4.29 -19.40 -13.99
C TYR A 101 -5.00 -18.62 -12.87
N CYS A 102 -5.57 -17.48 -13.23
CA CYS A 102 -6.18 -16.57 -12.30
C CYS A 102 -7.52 -16.08 -12.86
N ARG A 103 -8.53 -16.07 -11.99
CA ARG A 103 -9.83 -15.44 -12.26
C ARG A 103 -9.95 -14.19 -11.41
N VAL A 104 -10.21 -13.06 -12.06
CA VAL A 104 -10.41 -11.78 -11.39
C VAL A 104 -11.90 -11.62 -11.13
N TYR A 105 -12.26 -11.17 -9.93
CA TYR A 105 -13.63 -10.77 -9.59
C TYR A 105 -13.61 -9.31 -9.15
N LYS A 106 -14.78 -8.74 -8.84
CA LYS A 106 -14.88 -7.31 -8.48
C LYS A 106 -14.05 -6.88 -7.25
N ARG A 107 -13.79 -7.79 -6.30
CA ARG A 107 -13.15 -7.49 -4.98
C ARG A 107 -12.13 -8.53 -4.51
N HIS A 108 -11.91 -9.56 -5.30
CA HIS A 108 -10.95 -10.61 -4.99
C HIS A 108 -10.54 -11.30 -6.29
N LEU A 109 -9.45 -12.03 -6.23
CA LEU A 109 -9.06 -12.94 -7.29
C LEU A 109 -8.97 -14.36 -6.77
N GLU A 110 -9.13 -15.32 -7.66
CA GLU A 110 -8.89 -16.73 -7.42
C GLU A 110 -7.69 -17.17 -8.25
N LEU A 111 -6.58 -17.43 -7.59
CA LEU A 111 -5.37 -17.98 -8.18
C LEU A 111 -5.38 -19.51 -8.04
N TYR A 112 -5.17 -20.20 -9.14
CA TYR A 112 -5.11 -21.66 -9.20
C TYR A 112 -3.66 -22.07 -9.47
N ILE A 113 -3.06 -22.83 -8.55
CA ILE A 113 -1.65 -23.24 -8.63
C ILE A 113 -1.53 -24.76 -8.69
N GLY A 114 -0.60 -25.24 -9.53
CA GLY A 114 -0.26 -26.66 -9.63
C GLY A 114 0.96 -27.05 -8.79
N LYS A 115 1.64 -26.09 -8.17
CA LYS A 115 2.77 -26.34 -7.28
C LYS A 115 2.96 -25.24 -6.25
N CYS A 116 3.60 -25.56 -5.14
CA CYS A 116 4.05 -24.57 -4.17
C CYS A 116 5.26 -23.78 -4.68
N ALA A 117 5.15 -22.46 -4.61
CA ALA A 117 6.13 -21.46 -5.00
C ALA A 117 5.71 -20.09 -4.41
N GLU A 118 6.48 -19.04 -4.69
CA GLU A 118 6.00 -17.66 -4.53
C GLU A 118 5.22 -17.23 -5.77
N TRP A 119 4.13 -16.49 -5.57
CA TRP A 119 3.23 -16.04 -6.63
C TRP A 119 2.81 -14.59 -6.43
N TRP A 120 2.80 -13.84 -7.53
CA TRP A 120 2.20 -12.51 -7.63
C TRP A 120 1.30 -12.45 -8.85
N VAL A 121 0.24 -11.64 -8.75
CA VAL A 121 -0.69 -11.40 -9.85
C VAL A 121 -0.64 -9.91 -10.20
N LEU A 122 -0.36 -9.62 -11.47
CA LEU A 122 -0.31 -8.28 -12.04
C LEU A 122 -1.49 -8.10 -12.99
N ILE A 123 -2.26 -7.02 -12.82
CA ILE A 123 -3.44 -6.73 -13.65
C ILE A 123 -3.06 -5.74 -14.76
N PRO A 124 -3.32 -6.05 -16.04
CA PRO A 124 -3.08 -5.11 -17.14
C PRO A 124 -4.09 -3.96 -17.12
N LEU A 125 -3.59 -2.73 -17.09
CA LEU A 125 -4.33 -1.46 -17.00
C LEU A 125 -4.93 -1.02 -18.35
N GLU A 126 -4.30 -1.33 -19.47
CA GLU A 126 -4.83 -0.96 -20.80
C GLU A 126 -6.19 -1.62 -21.08
N GLN A 127 -6.32 -2.88 -20.64
CA GLN A 127 -7.48 -3.73 -20.88
C GLN A 127 -8.62 -3.46 -19.91
N GLN A 128 -8.37 -2.74 -18.81
CA GLN A 128 -9.34 -2.59 -17.72
C GLN A 128 -9.34 -1.18 -17.14
N VAL A 129 -10.52 -0.56 -17.04
CA VAL A 129 -10.68 0.61 -16.16
C VAL A 129 -10.69 0.10 -14.73
N ILE A 130 -9.65 0.48 -13.99
CA ILE A 130 -9.44 0.07 -12.61
C ILE A 130 -9.47 1.30 -11.73
N GLN A 131 -10.28 1.22 -10.68
CA GLN A 131 -10.31 2.22 -9.65
C GLN A 131 -9.72 1.63 -8.36
N HIS A 132 -8.47 2.01 -8.08
CA HIS A 132 -7.74 1.61 -6.87
C HIS A 132 -8.38 2.24 -5.65
N GLN A 133 -8.83 1.43 -4.69
CA GLN A 133 -9.39 1.87 -3.42
C GLN A 133 -8.27 1.99 -2.39
N LEU A 134 -7.94 3.22 -2.04
CA LEU A 134 -6.87 3.53 -1.12
C LEU A 134 -7.44 4.17 0.15
N LYS A 135 -6.68 4.08 1.22
CA LYS A 135 -6.88 4.83 2.45
C LYS A 135 -5.72 5.77 2.66
N CYS A 136 -6.05 6.95 3.18
CA CYS A 136 -5.07 7.94 3.55
C CYS A 136 -5.12 8.19 5.06
N THR A 137 -3.97 8.09 5.72
CA THR A 137 -3.87 8.21 7.17
C THR A 137 -2.70 9.13 7.55
N PRO A 138 -2.97 10.31 8.14
CA PRO A 138 -1.91 11.18 8.62
C PRO A 138 -1.39 10.72 9.99
N TYR A 139 -0.07 10.79 10.15
CA TYR A 139 0.64 10.59 11.40
C TYR A 139 1.51 11.81 11.69
N ILE A 140 1.58 12.20 12.95
CA ILE A 140 2.41 13.31 13.43
C ILE A 140 3.34 12.83 14.56
N PRO A 141 4.47 13.51 14.80
CA PRO A 141 5.34 13.18 15.93
C PRO A 141 4.59 13.28 17.27
N ASP A 142 4.98 12.47 18.25
CA ASP A 142 4.43 12.51 19.61
C ASP A 142 4.74 13.83 20.34
N LYS A 143 5.83 14.49 19.95
CA LYS A 143 6.26 15.79 20.48
C LYS A 143 6.62 16.69 19.31
N ILE A 144 6.07 17.89 19.31
CA ILE A 144 6.32 18.91 18.28
C ILE A 144 6.68 20.19 19.03
N GLU A 145 7.91 20.65 18.86
CA GLU A 145 8.40 21.87 19.50
C GLU A 145 7.90 23.11 18.76
N ARG A 146 7.61 24.18 19.51
CA ARG A 146 7.18 25.45 18.93
C ARG A 146 8.28 26.07 18.08
N GLY A 147 7.88 26.64 16.94
CA GLY A 147 8.79 27.31 16.01
C GLY A 147 9.76 26.38 15.26
N GLN A 148 9.70 25.06 15.48
CA GLN A 148 10.50 24.08 14.74
C GLN A 148 9.73 23.47 13.57
N GLU A 149 10.46 23.08 12.55
CA GLU A 149 9.93 22.27 11.46
C GLU A 149 9.74 20.82 11.92
N PHE A 150 8.63 20.22 11.49
CA PHE A 150 8.35 18.81 11.73
C PHE A 150 7.74 18.19 10.47
N GLU A 151 7.79 16.86 10.38
CA GLU A 151 7.24 16.11 9.26
C GLU A 151 5.89 15.51 9.61
N VAL A 152 4.89 15.74 8.78
CA VAL A 152 3.65 14.95 8.78
C VAL A 152 3.86 13.74 7.87
N HIS A 153 3.75 12.55 8.44
CA HIS A 153 3.81 11.30 7.70
C HIS A 153 2.43 10.94 7.16
N LEU A 154 2.19 11.20 5.87
CA LEU A 154 0.95 10.81 5.21
C LEU A 154 1.09 9.43 4.56
N HIS A 155 0.37 8.45 5.11
CA HIS A 155 0.32 7.09 4.59
C HIS A 155 -0.84 6.93 3.63
N MET A 156 -0.53 6.73 2.35
CA MET A 156 -1.50 6.31 1.33
C MET A 156 -1.30 4.82 1.07
N HIS A 157 -2.30 3.99 1.36
CA HIS A 157 -2.14 2.54 1.29
C HIS A 157 -3.40 1.84 0.80
N ALA A 158 -3.21 0.63 0.26
CA ALA A 158 -4.28 -0.26 -0.15
C ALA A 158 -5.23 -0.55 1.02
N ASP A 159 -6.52 -0.59 0.72
CA ASP A 159 -7.55 -1.04 1.68
C ASP A 159 -7.57 -2.58 1.77
N LEU A 160 -6.49 -3.14 2.31
CA LEU A 160 -6.32 -4.58 2.53
C LEU A 160 -6.22 -4.90 4.04
N PRO A 161 -6.70 -6.08 4.46
CA PRO A 161 -6.53 -6.54 5.84
C PRO A 161 -5.06 -6.56 6.28
N GLY A 162 -4.79 -6.13 7.51
CA GLY A 162 -3.43 -6.10 8.09
C GLY A 162 -2.65 -4.81 7.80
N MET A 163 -2.81 -4.22 6.61
CA MET A 163 -2.02 -3.05 6.15
C MET A 163 -1.97 -1.90 7.17
N GLU A 164 -3.13 -1.44 7.63
CA GLU A 164 -3.20 -0.31 8.58
C GLU A 164 -2.59 -0.67 9.96
N THR A 165 -2.70 -1.94 10.36
CA THR A 165 -2.15 -2.40 11.65
C THR A 165 -0.64 -2.41 11.62
N ASP A 166 -0.04 -2.87 10.52
CA ASP A 166 1.40 -2.89 10.31
C ASP A 166 1.97 -1.47 10.27
N ILE A 167 1.36 -0.58 9.47
CA ILE A 167 1.74 0.85 9.40
C ILE A 167 1.67 1.49 10.80
N ARG A 168 0.60 1.26 11.56
CA ARG A 168 0.46 1.81 12.91
C ARG A 168 1.56 1.31 13.85
N LYS A 169 1.96 0.04 13.74
CA LYS A 169 3.04 -0.54 14.55
C LYS A 169 4.39 0.09 14.19
N GLU A 170 4.68 0.23 12.89
CA GLU A 170 5.88 0.91 12.37
C GLU A 170 5.94 2.37 12.87
N LYS A 171 4.83 3.11 12.79
CA LYS A 171 4.77 4.52 13.23
C LYS A 171 4.90 4.70 14.73
N LYS A 172 4.31 3.80 15.52
CA LYS A 172 4.52 3.81 16.97
C LYS A 172 6.00 3.62 17.33
N GLN A 173 6.73 2.77 16.61
CA GLN A 173 8.17 2.59 16.83
C GLN A 173 9.00 3.83 16.46
N GLN A 174 8.48 4.67 15.56
CA GLN A 174 9.10 5.93 15.14
C GLN A 174 8.72 7.12 16.04
N SER A 175 7.96 6.91 17.13
CA SER A 175 7.40 7.99 17.98
C SER A 175 6.42 8.91 17.22
N TYR A 176 5.58 8.30 16.39
CA TYR A 176 4.48 8.95 15.69
C TYR A 176 3.14 8.34 16.11
N HIS A 177 2.11 9.18 16.20
CA HIS A 177 0.74 8.76 16.40
C HIS A 177 -0.19 9.24 15.28
N LYS A 178 -1.30 8.52 15.14
CA LYS A 178 -2.34 8.83 14.15
C LYS A 178 -3.07 10.10 14.56
N SER A 179 -3.02 11.14 13.73
CA SER A 179 -3.66 12.44 14.04
C SER A 179 -5.12 12.52 13.58
N HIS A 180 -5.54 11.66 12.66
CA HIS A 180 -6.90 11.62 12.14
C HIS A 180 -7.30 10.20 11.69
N ARG A 181 -8.60 9.91 11.65
CA ARG A 181 -9.13 8.66 11.08
C ARG A 181 -8.67 8.48 9.62
N SER A 182 -8.56 7.23 9.19
CA SER A 182 -8.19 6.94 7.81
C SER A 182 -9.34 7.32 6.88
N VAL A 183 -9.04 8.05 5.81
CA VAL A 183 -10.03 8.54 4.86
C VAL A 183 -9.91 7.73 3.57
N PRO A 184 -10.99 7.09 3.09
CA PRO A 184 -10.98 6.37 1.83
C PRO A 184 -10.97 7.34 0.65
N PHE A 185 -10.20 6.99 -0.36
CA PHE A 185 -10.18 7.69 -1.64
C PHE A 185 -9.91 6.70 -2.77
N SER A 186 -9.96 7.18 -4.00
CA SER A 186 -9.79 6.31 -5.15
C SER A 186 -8.97 6.95 -6.24
N VAL A 187 -8.17 6.13 -6.92
CA VAL A 187 -7.29 6.54 -8.02
C VAL A 187 -7.67 5.73 -9.25
N GLU A 188 -8.03 6.41 -10.33
CA GLU A 188 -8.36 5.77 -11.60
C GLU A 188 -7.12 5.53 -12.45
N SER A 189 -7.01 4.33 -13.04
CA SER A 189 -5.88 3.91 -13.86
C SER A 189 -5.77 4.64 -15.21
N LYS A 190 -6.82 5.34 -15.66
CA LYS A 190 -6.85 6.12 -16.91
C LYS A 190 -6.84 7.64 -16.70
N SER A 191 -6.59 8.07 -15.47
CA SER A 191 -6.44 9.48 -15.10
C SER A 191 -4.95 9.84 -15.01
N GLY A 192 -4.61 11.03 -14.52
CA GLY A 192 -3.23 11.45 -14.30
C GLY A 192 -2.71 11.15 -12.89
N ASP A 193 -1.59 11.78 -12.59
CA ASP A 193 -0.89 11.68 -11.31
C ASP A 193 -1.72 12.20 -10.12
N VAL A 194 -1.33 11.76 -8.93
CA VAL A 194 -1.98 12.14 -7.68
C VAL A 194 -1.18 13.23 -7.00
N ALA A 195 -1.80 14.39 -6.80
CA ALA A 195 -1.21 15.50 -6.06
C ALA A 195 -1.72 15.51 -4.62
N VAL A 196 -0.80 15.78 -3.69
CA VAL A 196 -1.05 15.92 -2.26
C VAL A 196 -0.55 17.29 -1.84
N THR A 197 -1.46 18.16 -1.42
CA THR A 197 -1.15 19.52 -0.97
C THR A 197 -1.42 19.66 0.52
N CYS A 198 -0.42 20.14 1.26
CA CYS A 198 -0.55 20.45 2.68
C CYS A 198 -0.79 21.94 2.86
N HIS A 199 -1.80 22.27 3.66
CA HIS A 199 -2.14 23.63 4.03
C HIS A 199 -2.04 23.78 5.54
N ARG A 200 -1.40 24.86 5.98
CA ARG A 200 -1.36 25.31 7.37
C ARG A 200 -2.17 26.59 7.46
N GLU A 201 -3.24 26.60 8.26
CA GLU A 201 -4.13 27.77 8.40
C GLU A 201 -4.58 28.35 7.04
N GLY A 202 -4.96 27.47 6.11
CA GLY A 202 -5.40 27.83 4.77
C GLY A 202 -4.28 28.23 3.79
N LYS A 203 -3.03 28.41 4.24
CA LYS A 203 -1.89 28.68 3.36
C LYS A 203 -1.23 27.37 2.94
N GLN A 204 -1.04 27.16 1.65
CA GLN A 204 -0.28 26.01 1.16
C GLN A 204 1.17 26.11 1.64
N VAL A 205 1.67 25.06 2.27
CA VAL A 205 3.05 24.99 2.80
C VAL A 205 3.91 23.94 2.10
N GLU A 206 3.30 22.88 1.57
CA GLU A 206 4.01 21.77 0.93
C GLU A 206 3.12 21.16 -0.16
N SER A 207 3.73 20.60 -1.21
CA SER A 207 3.03 19.86 -2.26
C SER A 207 3.89 18.72 -2.78
N LYS A 208 3.32 17.52 -2.87
CA LYS A 208 3.98 16.34 -3.44
C LYS A 208 3.11 15.70 -4.49
N VAL A 209 3.75 15.14 -5.51
CA VAL A 209 3.08 14.43 -6.60
C VAL A 209 3.56 12.98 -6.58
N LEU A 210 2.61 12.05 -6.61
CA LEU A 210 2.86 10.64 -6.84
C LEU A 210 2.50 10.33 -8.28
N SER A 211 3.46 9.75 -9.00
CA SER A 211 3.21 9.24 -10.34
C SER A 211 2.12 8.18 -10.30
N LEU A 212 1.24 8.14 -11.30
CA LEU A 212 0.24 7.08 -11.40
C LEU A 212 0.91 5.69 -11.43
N LYS A 213 2.07 5.59 -12.09
CA LYS A 213 2.89 4.37 -12.10
C LYS A 213 3.25 3.89 -10.71
N ASP A 214 3.71 4.79 -9.83
CA ASP A 214 4.01 4.42 -8.44
C ASP A 214 2.76 3.92 -7.72
N VAL A 215 1.65 4.65 -7.84
CA VAL A 215 0.39 4.29 -7.17
C VAL A 215 -0.16 2.94 -7.63
N CYS A 216 0.02 2.60 -8.91
CA CYS A 216 -0.40 1.32 -9.47
C CYS A 216 0.59 0.18 -9.15
N GLY A 217 1.88 0.48 -9.02
CA GLY A 217 2.95 -0.50 -8.82
C GLY A 217 3.21 -0.87 -7.36
N LYS A 218 2.72 -0.07 -6.39
CA LYS A 218 2.94 -0.29 -4.95
C LYS A 218 1.63 -0.20 -4.18
N MET A 219 1.51 -1.02 -3.13
CA MET A 219 0.33 -1.02 -2.27
C MET A 219 0.39 0.00 -1.13
N ARG A 220 1.54 0.65 -0.91
CA ARG A 220 1.72 1.65 0.15
C ARG A 220 2.73 2.72 -0.25
N HIS A 221 2.45 3.94 0.17
CA HIS A 221 3.28 5.14 -0.02
C HIS A 221 3.34 5.91 1.29
N ASN A 222 4.54 6.36 1.64
CA ASN A 222 4.78 7.26 2.76
C ASN A 222 5.23 8.60 2.21
N LEU A 223 4.39 9.61 2.28
CA LEU A 223 4.73 10.99 1.92
C LEU A 223 5.11 11.75 3.19
N LEU A 224 6.32 12.28 3.22
CA LEU A 224 6.79 13.17 4.28
C LEU A 224 6.39 14.59 3.88
N LEU A 225 5.56 15.27 4.67
CA LEU A 225 5.14 16.65 4.39
C LEU A 225 5.74 17.57 5.45
N SER A 226 6.67 18.42 5.04
CA SER A 226 7.31 19.37 5.94
C SER A 226 6.34 20.48 6.34
N VAL A 227 6.25 20.76 7.63
CA VAL A 227 5.40 21.81 8.19
C VAL A 227 6.18 22.55 9.26
N THR A 228 6.33 23.86 9.12
CA THR A 228 6.88 24.68 10.19
C THR A 228 5.82 24.90 11.27
N SER A 229 6.15 24.60 12.52
CA SER A 229 5.32 24.94 13.68
C SER A 229 5.19 26.45 13.83
N THR A 230 4.08 26.89 14.43
CA THR A 230 3.86 28.28 14.84
C THR A 230 4.19 28.45 16.32
N ASP A 231 4.34 29.68 16.80
CA ASP A 231 4.48 29.94 18.24
C ASP A 231 3.18 29.72 19.03
N GLU A 232 2.05 29.56 18.33
CA GLU A 232 0.75 29.23 18.90
C GLU A 232 0.74 27.83 19.53
N GLU A 233 -0.19 27.59 20.47
CA GLU A 233 -0.34 26.25 21.08
C GLU A 233 -0.91 25.23 20.09
N PHE A 234 -1.74 25.68 19.15
CA PHE A 234 -2.43 24.82 18.21
C PHE A 234 -2.22 25.30 16.78
N THR A 235 -2.26 24.36 15.84
CA THR A 235 -2.24 24.68 14.41
C THR A 235 -3.16 23.73 13.65
N GLY A 236 -4.04 24.30 12.83
CA GLY A 236 -4.88 23.60 11.88
C GLY A 236 -4.09 23.21 10.62
N ILE A 237 -4.09 21.91 10.34
CA ILE A 237 -3.52 21.34 9.12
C ILE A 237 -4.65 20.78 8.25
N THR A 238 -4.61 21.09 6.97
CA THR A 238 -5.49 20.50 5.95
C THR A 238 -4.67 19.90 4.84
N ILE A 239 -4.81 18.59 4.63
CA ILE A 239 -4.20 17.88 3.52
C ILE A 239 -5.27 17.62 2.47
N THR A 240 -5.00 18.01 1.23
CA THR A 240 -5.90 17.78 0.10
C THR A 240 -5.23 16.86 -0.91
N ILE A 241 -5.98 15.86 -1.36
CA ILE A 241 -5.56 14.86 -2.33
C ILE A 241 -6.41 15.06 -3.58
N THR A 242 -5.77 15.23 -4.73
CA THR A 242 -6.43 15.39 -6.03
C THR A 242 -5.78 14.48 -7.06
N GLN A 243 -6.52 14.15 -8.12
CA GLN A 243 -5.99 13.41 -9.26
C GLN A 243 -6.13 14.25 -10.53
N ALA A 244 -5.04 14.41 -11.27
CA ALA A 244 -5.06 15.13 -12.53
C ALA A 244 -6.02 14.45 -13.54
N GLY A 245 -6.74 15.25 -14.33
CA GLY A 245 -7.72 14.75 -15.30
C GLY A 245 -9.09 14.35 -14.72
N ARG A 246 -9.27 14.41 -13.39
CA ARG A 246 -10.53 14.04 -12.72
C ARG A 246 -11.15 15.23 -11.99
N LEU A 247 -12.07 15.92 -12.67
CA LEU A 247 -12.79 17.06 -12.09
C LEU A 247 -13.72 16.60 -10.95
N GLY A 248 -13.67 17.30 -9.81
CA GLY A 248 -14.63 17.12 -8.71
C GLY A 248 -14.34 15.99 -7.72
N MET A 249 -13.23 15.25 -7.86
CA MET A 249 -12.83 14.22 -6.89
C MET A 249 -11.57 14.62 -6.12
N SER A 250 -11.75 15.58 -5.21
CA SER A 250 -10.77 15.89 -4.17
C SER A 250 -11.16 15.20 -2.85
N ARG A 251 -10.16 14.84 -2.06
CA ARG A 251 -10.35 14.40 -0.68
C ARG A 251 -9.53 15.27 0.24
N SER A 252 -10.16 15.81 1.28
CA SER A 252 -9.48 16.65 2.26
C SER A 252 -9.53 16.00 3.64
N ILE A 253 -8.43 16.14 4.37
CA ILE A 253 -8.24 15.65 5.73
C ILE A 253 -7.81 16.86 6.56
N ALA A 254 -8.66 17.27 7.50
CA ALA A 254 -8.38 18.39 8.40
C ALA A 254 -8.21 17.88 9.83
N PHE A 255 -7.16 18.33 10.51
CA PHE A 255 -6.88 17.98 11.89
C PHE A 255 -6.09 19.11 12.58
N ILE A 256 -6.10 19.10 13.91
CA ILE A 256 -5.42 20.09 14.74
C ILE A 256 -4.20 19.42 15.37
N ILE A 257 -3.08 20.13 15.35
CA ILE A 257 -1.85 19.76 16.01
C ILE A 257 -1.72 20.60 17.29
N ARG A 258 -1.23 19.99 18.36
CA ARG A 258 -0.85 20.68 19.60
C ARG A 258 0.68 20.70 19.72
N HIS A 259 1.24 21.89 19.95
CA HIS A 259 2.67 22.08 20.13
C HIS A 259 3.05 22.03 21.61
N THR A 260 4.09 21.28 21.92
CA THR A 260 4.69 21.23 23.25
C THR A 260 5.74 22.31 23.37
N GLY A 261 5.63 23.18 24.38
CA GLY A 261 6.64 24.22 24.65
C GLY A 261 7.45 23.93 25.90
N ILE A 262 8.76 24.19 25.85
CA ILE A 262 9.45 24.82 26.96
C ILE A 262 9.47 26.31 26.60
N VAL A 263 8.75 27.12 27.36
CA VAL A 263 8.97 28.56 27.34
C VAL A 263 10.34 28.76 28.01
N ASN A 264 11.40 28.96 27.24
CA ASN A 264 12.64 29.52 27.79
C ASN A 264 12.35 30.98 28.12
N LEU A 265 11.80 31.23 29.30
CA LEU A 265 11.92 32.53 29.97
C LEU A 265 13.40 32.71 30.30
N SER A 266 14.19 33.16 29.34
CA SER A 266 15.50 33.71 29.66
C SER A 266 15.26 34.99 30.47
N SER A 267 15.41 34.82 31.76
CA SER A 267 15.43 35.78 32.85
C SER A 267 15.82 37.22 32.46
N SER A 268 14.85 38.11 32.63
CA SER A 268 15.00 39.43 33.27
C SER A 268 16.15 40.35 32.81
N ASN A 269 15.85 41.24 31.86
CA ASN A 269 16.40 42.59 31.84
C ASN A 269 15.66 43.45 32.87
N TYR A 270 16.13 43.46 34.11
CA TYR A 270 15.90 44.57 35.03
C TYR A 270 17.26 45.13 35.44
N GLN A 271 17.73 46.12 34.69
CA GLN A 271 18.77 47.02 35.18
C GLN A 271 18.20 47.83 36.34
N LEU A 272 18.62 47.49 37.55
CA LEU A 272 18.44 48.33 38.73
C LEU A 272 19.54 49.39 38.71
N VAL A 273 19.14 50.61 38.34
CA VAL A 273 19.91 51.83 38.60
C VAL A 273 19.89 52.10 40.11
N ARG A 274 21.07 52.13 40.73
CA ARG A 274 21.38 52.87 41.97
C ARG A 274 22.75 53.52 41.69
N GLY A 275 22.92 54.83 41.76
CA GLY A 275 22.52 55.73 42.84
C GLY A 275 23.76 55.99 43.66
#